data_AF-A0A1W6AF37-F1
#
_entry.id   AF-A0A1W6AF37-F1
#
_cell.length_a   1.000
_cell.length_b   1.000
_cell.length_c   1.000
_cell.angle_alpha   90.00
_cell.angle_beta   90.00
_cell.angle_gamma   90.00
#
_symmetry.space_group_name_H-M   'P 1'
#
loop_
_entity.id
_entity.type
_entity.pdbx_description
1 polymer ?
#
loop_
_entity_poly.entity_id
_entity_poly.type
_entity_poly.pdbx_seq_one_letter_code
_entity_poly.pdbx_strand_id
1 'polypeptide(L)'
;MKVQKITLKEVEFVKVDGEYEQRFVNEQDYPAFLTNYALKKGQEEGLIHSSIIADIVKFQALDGLRNEDNKDLSALEQIDQTSIHKVIYMAFRGANPKDELTFDEFLQKYHDSLAESMQLYTKLVVDVISQDPNQFAIAFQKSTNSGGNGEKK
;
A
#
# COMPACT_ATOMS: atom_id res chain seq x y z
N MET A 1 12.66 -9.50 -2.88
CA MET A 1 11.71 -8.40 -3.12
C MET A 1 11.03 -8.63 -4.46
N LYS A 2 9.72 -8.84 -4.49
CA LYS A 2 8.95 -8.88 -5.74
C LYS A 2 8.44 -7.47 -6.05
N VAL A 3 8.58 -7.06 -7.30
CA VAL A 3 8.08 -5.76 -7.76
C VAL A 3 6.68 -5.97 -8.32
N GLN A 4 5.71 -5.28 -7.73
CA GLN A 4 4.33 -5.26 -8.22
C GLN A 4 4.16 -4.13 -9.23
N LYS A 5 3.04 -4.17 -9.95
CA LYS A 5 2.69 -3.18 -10.98
C LYS A 5 1.46 -2.41 -10.54
N ILE A 6 1.46 -1.10 -10.75
CA ILE A 6 0.30 -0.21 -10.65
C ILE A 6 0.10 0.43 -12.00
N THR A 7 -1.14 0.56 -12.45
CA THR A 7 -1.47 1.28 -13.67
C THR A 7 -2.15 2.60 -13.29
N LEU A 8 -1.60 3.71 -13.74
CA LEU A 8 -2.17 5.05 -13.57
C LEU A 8 -2.69 5.54 -14.91
N LYS A 9 -3.89 6.13 -14.93
CA LYS A 9 -4.55 6.63 -16.13
C LYS A 9 -5.41 7.83 -15.80
N GLU A 10 -5.61 8.73 -16.74
CA GLU A 10 -6.46 9.91 -16.58
C GLU A 10 -7.88 9.63 -17.08
N VAL A 11 -8.87 10.31 -16.52
CA VAL A 11 -10.26 10.25 -16.97
C VAL A 11 -10.56 11.48 -17.81
N GLU A 12 -11.01 11.24 -19.04
CA GLU A 12 -11.54 12.27 -19.92
C GLU A 12 -13.03 12.02 -20.17
N PHE A 13 -13.82 13.08 -20.24
CA PHE A 13 -15.23 13.04 -20.64
C PHE A 13 -15.35 13.65 -22.03
N VAL A 14 -15.60 12.82 -23.04
CA VAL A 14 -15.74 13.25 -24.42
C VAL A 14 -17.18 13.20 -24.87
N LYS A 15 -17.60 14.15 -25.70
CA LYS A 15 -18.96 14.19 -26.23
C LYS A 15 -19.06 13.36 -27.52
N VAL A 16 -19.91 12.34 -27.52
CA VAL A 16 -20.16 11.44 -28.65
C VAL A 16 -21.67 11.37 -28.86
N ASP A 17 -22.13 11.67 -30.08
CA ASP A 17 -23.54 11.64 -30.48
C ASP A 17 -24.51 12.39 -29.54
N GLY A 18 -24.03 13.42 -28.85
CA GLY A 18 -24.83 14.24 -27.93
C GLY A 18 -24.70 13.86 -26.45
N GLU A 19 -24.11 12.70 -26.14
CA GLU A 19 -23.90 12.19 -24.78
C GLU A 19 -22.43 12.32 -24.35
N TYR A 20 -22.17 12.31 -23.04
CA TYR A 20 -20.82 12.27 -22.51
C TYR A 20 -20.39 10.83 -22.23
N GLU A 21 -19.29 10.40 -22.82
CA GLU A 21 -18.64 9.12 -22.55
C GLU A 21 -17.39 9.34 -21.70
N GLN A 22 -17.23 8.49 -20.67
CA GLN A 22 -15.99 8.42 -19.90
C GLN A 22 -14.96 7.57 -20.66
N ARG A 23 -13.74 8.11 -20.84
CA ARG A 23 -12.60 7.39 -21.42
C ARG A 23 -11.39 7.47 -20.50
N PHE A 24 -10.61 6.38 -20.47
CA PHE A 24 -9.31 6.39 -19.84
C PHE A 24 -8.24 6.71 -20.88
N VAL A 25 -7.37 7.66 -20.56
CA VAL A 25 -6.29 8.12 -21.43
C VAL A 25 -4.98 8.17 -20.64
N ASN A 26 -3.85 8.31 -21.34
CA ASN A 26 -2.52 8.44 -20.72
C ASN A 26 -2.18 7.30 -19.74
N GLU A 27 -2.53 6.06 -20.11
CA GLU A 27 -2.27 4.87 -19.30
C GLU A 27 -0.76 4.58 -19.21
N GLN A 28 -0.26 4.48 -17.98
CA GLN A 28 1.14 4.19 -17.72
C GLN A 28 1.30 3.22 -16.53
N ASP A 29 2.19 2.25 -16.71
CA ASP A 29 2.56 1.28 -15.69
C ASP A 29 3.73 1.78 -14.83
N TYR A 30 3.61 1.60 -13.52
CA TYR A 30 4.60 1.98 -12.52
C TYR A 30 4.97 0.79 -11.63
N PRO A 31 6.25 0.67 -11.22
CA PRO A 31 6.65 -0.30 -10.21
C PRO A 31 6.07 0.10 -8.85
N ALA A 32 5.78 -0.90 -8.03
CA ALA A 32 5.33 -0.72 -6.66
C ALA A 32 5.92 -1.81 -5.76
N PHE A 33 6.51 -1.42 -4.64
CA PHE A 33 6.94 -2.35 -3.60
C PHE A 33 7.00 -1.65 -2.25
N LEU A 34 6.64 -2.38 -1.19
CA LEU A 34 6.78 -1.88 0.17
C LEU A 34 8.20 -2.15 0.69
N THR A 35 8.72 -1.16 1.41
CA THR A 35 9.95 -1.28 2.20
C THR A 35 9.66 -0.85 3.63
N ASN A 36 10.48 -1.31 4.58
CA ASN A 36 10.41 -0.84 5.96
C ASN A 36 10.54 0.69 6.06
N TYR A 37 11.35 1.29 5.18
CA TYR A 37 11.50 2.74 5.09
C TYR A 37 10.21 3.43 4.66
N ALA A 38 9.55 2.93 3.60
CA ALA A 38 8.29 3.50 3.10
C ALA A 38 7.16 3.42 4.15
N LEU A 39 7.06 2.29 4.85
CA LEU A 39 6.08 2.10 5.94
C LEU A 39 6.34 3.06 7.10
N LYS A 40 7.61 3.17 7.55
CA LYS A 40 8.01 4.10 8.60
C LYS A 40 7.67 5.55 8.21
N LYS A 41 8.08 5.97 7.01
CA LYS A 41 7.87 7.34 6.53
C LYS A 41 6.37 7.65 6.39
N GLY A 42 5.58 6.74 5.86
CA GLY A 42 4.13 6.93 5.79
C GLY A 42 3.45 6.99 7.15
N GLN A 43 4.01 6.34 8.18
CA GLN A 43 3.55 6.52 9.56
C GLN A 43 3.92 7.91 10.10
N GLU A 44 5.16 8.37 9.89
CA GLU A 44 5.62 9.70 10.31
C GLU A 44 4.84 10.84 9.63
N GLU A 45 4.44 10.64 8.37
CA GLU A 45 3.64 11.59 7.59
C GLU A 45 2.12 11.49 7.89
N GLY A 46 1.70 10.60 8.79
CA GLY A 46 0.30 10.39 9.13
C GLY A 46 -0.54 9.75 8.01
N LEU A 47 0.11 9.23 6.96
CA LEU A 47 -0.55 8.51 5.87
C LEU A 47 -1.14 7.20 6.37
N ILE A 48 -0.44 6.46 7.23
CA ILE A 48 -0.93 5.21 7.85
C ILE A 48 -0.88 5.26 9.37
N HIS A 49 -1.80 4.52 10.01
CA HIS A 49 -1.86 4.40 11.47
C HIS A 49 -1.28 3.07 11.95
N SER A 50 -0.89 3.04 13.22
CA SER A 50 -0.34 1.85 13.88
C SER A 50 -1.29 0.64 13.84
N SER A 51 -2.61 0.85 13.74
CA SER A 51 -3.60 -0.21 13.56
C SER A 51 -3.41 -0.98 12.25
N ILE A 52 -3.32 -0.27 11.12
CA ILE A 52 -3.10 -0.85 9.79
C ILE A 52 -1.81 -1.69 9.80
N ILE A 53 -0.77 -1.19 10.47
CA ILE A 53 0.50 -1.90 10.51
C ILE A 53 0.47 -3.09 11.48
N ALA A 54 -0.26 -2.99 12.58
CA ALA A 54 -0.51 -4.12 13.48
C ALA A 54 -1.29 -5.23 12.77
N ASP A 55 -2.24 -4.88 11.89
CA ASP A 55 -3.00 -5.86 11.10
C ASP A 55 -2.11 -6.53 10.03
N ILE A 56 -1.18 -5.78 9.42
CA ILE A 56 -0.11 -6.32 8.57
C ILE A 56 0.80 -7.29 9.36
N VAL A 57 1.21 -6.96 10.58
CA VAL A 57 2.06 -7.84 11.40
C VAL A 57 1.31 -9.10 11.88
N LYS A 58 0.02 -8.98 12.23
CA LYS A 58 -0.82 -10.16 12.54
C LYS A 58 -0.86 -11.13 11.36
N PHE A 59 -0.85 -10.61 10.13
CA PHE A 59 -0.79 -11.43 8.92
C PHE A 59 0.48 -12.31 8.88
N GLN A 60 1.65 -11.79 9.26
CA GLN A 60 2.89 -12.57 9.36
C GLN A 60 2.78 -13.73 10.35
N ALA A 61 2.15 -13.49 11.51
CA ALA A 61 1.95 -14.53 12.52
C ALA A 61 1.03 -15.66 12.01
N LEU A 62 0.08 -15.33 11.13
CA LEU A 62 -0.79 -16.29 10.46
C LEU A 62 -0.09 -17.02 9.30
N ASP A 63 0.75 -16.31 8.52
CA ASP A 63 1.52 -16.86 7.39
C ASP A 63 2.59 -17.87 7.87
N GLY A 64 3.16 -17.65 9.07
CA GLY A 64 4.06 -18.59 9.73
C GLY A 64 3.40 -19.90 10.21
N LEU A 65 2.06 -19.99 10.22
CA LEU A 65 1.31 -21.11 10.78
C LEU A 65 0.80 -22.13 9.75
N ARG A 66 0.77 -21.86 8.44
CA ARG A 66 0.10 -22.78 7.50
C ARG A 66 0.71 -22.86 6.10
N ASN A 67 1.24 -24.05 5.81
CA ASN A 67 0.99 -24.71 4.53
C ASN A 67 -0.53 -24.79 4.27
N GLU A 68 -0.94 -24.70 3.00
CA GLU A 68 -2.31 -24.90 2.46
C GLU A 68 -3.23 -23.66 2.35
N ASP A 69 -3.25 -23.09 1.15
CA ASP A 69 -4.40 -22.71 0.29
C ASP A 69 -5.66 -22.03 0.85
N ASN A 70 -5.66 -21.53 2.08
CA ASN A 70 -6.65 -20.56 2.53
C ASN A 70 -6.00 -19.55 3.46
N LYS A 71 -5.49 -18.48 2.85
CA LYS A 71 -5.23 -17.22 3.55
C LYS A 71 -6.58 -16.76 4.08
N ASP A 72 -6.77 -16.82 5.39
CA ASP A 72 -7.95 -16.28 6.04
C ASP A 72 -7.88 -14.74 5.95
N LEU A 73 -8.33 -14.21 4.80
CA LEU A 73 -8.33 -12.80 4.47
C LEU A 73 -9.43 -12.03 5.24
N SER A 74 -10.23 -12.70 6.08
CA SER A 74 -11.26 -12.07 6.91
C SER A 74 -10.68 -11.02 7.87
N ALA A 75 -9.42 -11.17 8.27
CA ALA A 75 -8.71 -10.16 9.06
C ALA A 75 -8.50 -8.83 8.29
N LEU A 76 -8.55 -8.85 6.95
CA LEU A 76 -8.38 -7.68 6.10
C LEU A 76 -9.73 -7.05 5.68
N GLU A 77 -10.85 -7.74 5.89
CA GLU A 77 -12.19 -7.21 5.57
C GLU A 77 -12.57 -5.99 6.41
N GLN A 78 -11.90 -5.80 7.56
CA GLN A 78 -12.09 -4.63 8.42
C GLN A 78 -11.26 -3.41 7.99
N ILE A 79 -10.38 -3.56 7.00
CA ILE A 79 -9.54 -2.47 6.50
C ILE A 79 -10.36 -1.66 5.52
N ASP A 80 -10.52 -0.37 5.80
CA ASP A 80 -11.23 0.53 4.92
C ASP A 80 -10.45 0.77 3.60
N GLN A 81 -11.18 1.08 2.53
CA GLN A 81 -10.60 1.30 1.21
C GLN A 81 -9.54 2.42 1.18
N THR A 82 -9.68 3.46 2.00
CA THR A 82 -8.71 4.55 2.06
C THR A 82 -7.38 4.04 2.59
N SER A 83 -7.41 3.20 3.62
CA SER A 83 -6.23 2.54 4.19
C SER A 83 -5.51 1.65 3.16
N ILE A 84 -6.26 0.90 2.35
CA ILE A 84 -5.71 0.10 1.24
C ILE A 84 -4.98 1.00 0.24
N HIS A 85 -5.64 2.06 -0.23
CA HIS A 85 -5.04 2.98 -1.20
C HIS A 85 -3.81 3.69 -0.65
N LYS A 86 -3.80 4.06 0.64
CA LYS A 86 -2.63 4.67 1.30
C LYS A 86 -1.41 3.75 1.26
N VAL A 87 -1.61 2.45 1.48
CA VAL A 87 -0.54 1.45 1.41
C VAL A 87 -0.03 1.26 -0.02
N ILE A 88 -0.94 1.22 -0.99
CA ILE A 88 -0.58 1.15 -2.41
C ILE A 88 0.20 2.40 -2.83
N TYR A 89 -0.24 3.58 -2.41
CA TYR A 89 0.44 4.86 -2.67
C TYR A 89 1.84 4.90 -2.03
N MET A 90 2.03 4.38 -0.81
CA MET A 90 3.36 4.26 -0.21
C MET A 90 4.26 3.32 -1.01
N ALA A 91 3.74 2.21 -1.50
CA ALA A 91 4.50 1.27 -2.34
C ALA A 91 4.90 1.92 -3.68
N PHE A 92 4.01 2.73 -4.25
CA PHE A 92 4.28 3.56 -5.42
C PHE A 92 5.39 4.58 -5.13
N ARG A 93 5.25 5.42 -4.09
CA ARG A 93 6.24 6.45 -3.71
C ARG A 93 7.60 5.85 -3.39
N GLY A 94 7.62 4.70 -2.72
CA GLY A 94 8.86 3.98 -2.40
C GLY A 94 9.60 3.49 -3.65
N ALA A 95 8.86 3.07 -4.68
CA ALA A 95 9.43 2.60 -5.94
C ALA A 95 9.75 3.73 -6.93
N ASN A 96 9.09 4.88 -6.79
CA ASN A 96 9.15 6.01 -7.72
C ASN A 96 9.56 7.30 -6.99
N PRO A 97 10.78 7.40 -6.46
CA PRO A 97 11.19 8.54 -5.63
C PRO A 97 11.31 9.88 -6.38
N LYS A 98 11.32 9.84 -7.71
CA LYS A 98 11.29 11.03 -8.58
C LYS A 98 9.88 11.53 -8.88
N ASP A 99 8.87 10.73 -8.55
CA ASP A 99 7.48 11.08 -8.76
C ASP A 99 6.98 11.94 -7.60
N GLU A 100 6.33 13.06 -7.94
CA GLU A 100 5.89 14.08 -7.00
C GLU A 100 4.38 14.07 -6.75
N LEU A 101 3.65 13.08 -7.29
CA LEU A 101 2.22 12.96 -7.07
C LEU A 101 1.92 12.90 -5.57
N THR A 102 1.01 13.77 -5.14
CA THR A 102 0.36 13.69 -3.84
C THR A 102 -0.57 12.49 -3.78
N PHE A 103 -1.05 12.15 -2.57
CA PHE A 103 -2.02 11.07 -2.41
C PHE A 103 -3.31 11.31 -3.21
N ASP A 104 -3.80 12.56 -3.23
CA ASP A 104 -5.03 12.90 -3.94
C ASP A 104 -4.85 12.84 -5.46
N GLU A 105 -3.72 13.32 -5.98
CA GLU A 105 -3.39 13.22 -7.41
C GLU A 105 -3.16 11.77 -7.85
N PHE A 106 -2.58 10.94 -6.97
CA PHE A 106 -2.49 9.51 -7.18
C PHE A 106 -3.88 8.87 -7.28
N LEU A 107 -4.79 9.18 -6.35
CA LEU A 107 -6.17 8.66 -6.37
C LEU A 107 -6.96 9.10 -7.60
N GLN A 108 -6.71 10.31 -8.10
CA GLN A 108 -7.32 10.78 -9.35
C GLN A 108 -6.88 10.00 -10.57
N LYS A 109 -5.74 9.29 -10.49
CA LYS A 109 -5.18 8.49 -11.59
C LYS A 109 -5.30 6.98 -11.36
N TYR A 110 -5.56 6.56 -10.13
CA TYR A 110 -5.67 5.17 -9.71
C TYR A 110 -7.14 4.74 -9.72
N HIS A 111 -7.54 3.99 -10.74
CA HIS A 111 -8.92 3.61 -11.00
C HIS A 111 -9.17 2.10 -10.94
N ASP A 112 -8.28 1.35 -10.31
CA ASP A 112 -8.51 -0.07 -10.06
C ASP A 112 -9.72 -0.25 -9.14
N SER A 113 -10.46 -1.33 -9.35
CA SER A 113 -11.59 -1.67 -8.50
C SER A 113 -11.13 -1.96 -7.06
N LEU A 114 -12.07 -1.95 -6.10
CA LEU A 114 -11.78 -2.32 -4.72
C LEU A 114 -11.17 -3.74 -4.63
N ALA A 115 -11.67 -4.68 -5.43
CA ALA A 115 -11.19 -6.06 -5.46
C ALA A 115 -9.73 -6.15 -5.95
N GLU A 116 -9.40 -5.45 -7.04
CA GLU A 116 -8.02 -5.37 -7.57
C GLU A 116 -7.08 -4.70 -6.57
N SER A 117 -7.55 -3.62 -5.93
CA SER A 117 -6.81 -2.89 -4.89
C SER A 117 -6.52 -3.77 -3.68
N MET A 118 -7.51 -4.53 -3.20
CA MET A 118 -7.32 -5.49 -2.10
C MET A 118 -6.30 -6.58 -2.46
N GLN A 119 -6.36 -7.07 -3.70
CA GLN A 119 -5.42 -8.07 -4.18
C GLN A 119 -3.99 -7.53 -4.25
N LEU A 120 -3.80 -6.31 -4.77
CA LEU A 120 -2.49 -5.65 -4.81
C LEU A 120 -1.96 -5.38 -3.41
N TYR A 121 -2.79 -4.83 -2.52
CA TYR A 121 -2.45 -4.61 -1.12
C TYR A 121 -1.95 -5.90 -0.45
N THR A 122 -2.70 -7.00 -0.62
CA THR A 122 -2.31 -8.30 -0.06
C THR A 122 -0.95 -8.76 -0.58
N LYS A 123 -0.70 -8.62 -1.89
CA LYS A 123 0.61 -8.97 -2.49
C LYS A 123 1.73 -8.12 -1.90
N LEU A 124 1.55 -6.80 -1.82
CA LEU A 124 2.53 -5.86 -1.27
C LEU A 124 2.89 -6.18 0.18
N VAL A 125 1.88 -6.50 0.99
CA VAL A 125 2.04 -6.87 2.40
C VAL A 125 2.77 -8.20 2.55
N VAL A 126 2.34 -9.23 1.83
CA VAL A 126 3.01 -10.54 1.83
C VAL A 126 4.47 -10.39 1.40
N ASP A 127 4.74 -9.64 0.32
CA ASP A 127 6.09 -9.49 -0.22
C ASP A 127 7.05 -8.76 0.72
N VAL A 128 6.57 -7.84 1.57
CA VAL A 128 7.42 -7.16 2.57
C VAL A 128 7.66 -8.04 3.79
N ILE A 129 6.67 -8.82 4.21
CA ILE A 129 6.79 -9.78 5.32
C ILE A 129 7.73 -10.93 4.95
N SER A 130 7.55 -11.53 3.77
CA SER A 130 8.30 -12.71 3.34
C SER A 130 9.77 -12.43 3.00
N GLN A 131 10.20 -11.16 2.93
CA GLN A 131 11.61 -10.82 2.64
C GLN A 131 12.55 -11.25 3.76
N ASP A 132 12.17 -11.05 5.01
CA ASP A 132 12.82 -11.59 6.20
C ASP A 132 11.87 -11.35 7.39
N PRO A 133 11.05 -12.34 7.76
CA PRO A 133 10.01 -12.15 8.78
C PRO A 133 10.56 -11.63 10.12
N ASN A 134 11.73 -12.12 10.53
CA ASN A 134 12.32 -11.75 11.82
C ASN A 134 12.90 -10.33 11.76
N GLN A 135 13.58 -9.97 10.66
CA GLN A 135 14.11 -8.62 10.49
C GLN A 135 12.99 -7.60 10.22
N PHE A 136 11.91 -7.98 9.56
CA PHE A 136 10.73 -7.13 9.39
C PHE A 136 10.18 -6.74 10.76
N ALA A 137 9.84 -7.72 11.61
CA ALA A 137 9.31 -7.47 12.95
C ALA A 137 10.28 -6.64 13.82
N ILE A 138 11.59 -6.94 13.78
CA ILE A 138 12.61 -6.21 14.55
C ILE A 138 12.82 -4.78 14.03
N ALA A 139 13.00 -4.59 12.72
CA ALA A 139 13.17 -3.28 12.11
C ALA A 139 11.90 -2.44 12.30
N PHE A 140 10.74 -3.08 12.24
CA PHE A 140 9.46 -2.45 12.48
C PHE A 140 9.33 -1.99 13.94
N GLN A 141 9.56 -2.85 14.94
CA GLN A 141 9.55 -2.46 16.35
C GLN A 141 10.53 -1.32 16.65
N LYS A 142 11.73 -1.33 16.06
CA LYS A 142 12.68 -0.22 16.19
C LYS A 142 12.14 1.07 15.59
N SER A 143 11.49 0.99 14.42
CA SER A 143 10.93 2.16 13.74
C SER A 143 9.74 2.78 14.47
N THR A 144 8.93 1.98 15.17
CA THR A 144 7.74 2.46 15.90
C THR A 144 8.04 2.88 17.34
N ASN A 145 9.05 2.29 18.00
CA ASN A 145 9.44 2.67 19.36
C ASN A 145 10.31 3.94 19.45
N SER A 146 10.76 4.50 18.32
CA SER A 146 11.64 5.67 18.30
C SER A 146 10.93 7.01 18.59
N GLY A 147 9.62 7.01 18.87
CA GLY A 147 8.84 8.20 19.25
C GLY A 147 8.84 8.55 20.75
N GLY A 148 9.59 7.82 21.59
CA GLY A 148 9.56 7.99 23.04
C GLY A 148 10.94 8.09 23.68
N ASN A 149 11.74 9.10 23.32
CA ASN A 149 12.75 9.68 24.22
C ASN A 149 13.37 10.93 23.59
N GLY A 150 12.76 12.06 23.89
CA GLY A 150 13.25 13.40 23.55
C GLY A 150 12.98 14.44 24.64
N GLU A 151 12.77 14.01 25.90
CA GLU A 151 12.93 14.90 27.06
C GLU A 151 14.00 14.30 27.97
N LYS A 152 15.19 14.91 27.93
CA LYS A 152 16.13 15.06 29.06
C LYS A 152 17.38 15.82 28.59
N LYS A 153 17.34 17.14 28.69
CA LYS A 153 18.19 17.94 29.59
C LYS A 153 17.88 19.42 29.46
#